data_AF-A0A522V508-F1
#
_entry.id   AF-A0A522V508-F1
#
_cell.length_a   1.000
_cell.length_b   1.000
_cell.length_c   1.000
_cell.angle_alpha   90.00
_cell.angle_beta   90.00
_cell.angle_gamma   90.00
#
_symmetry.space_group_name_H-M   'P 1'
#
loop_
_entity.id
_entity.type
_entity.pdbx_description
1 polymer ?
#
loop_
_entity_poly.entity_id
_entity_poly.type
_entity_poly.pdbx_seq_one_letter_code
_entity_poly.pdbx_strand_id
1 'polypeptide(L)' 'MKATVRVRKQFVLDPGKIMEVKKITKAKNDTEAINCALDLVIANSEVKKALASVKGKGAIRDVYARAAR' A
#
# COMPACT_ATOMS: atom_id res chain seq x y z
N MET A 1 -22.78 -9.73 0.83
CA MET A 1 -21.63 -8.84 1.10
C MET A 1 -20.81 -9.47 2.23
N LYS A 2 -19.56 -9.90 1.99
CA LYS A 2 -18.69 -10.38 3.08
C LYS A 2 -18.35 -9.18 3.97
N ALA A 3 -18.81 -9.19 5.21
CA ALA A 3 -18.49 -8.15 6.18
C ALA A 3 -16.97 -8.14 6.38
N THR A 4 -16.31 -7.06 5.98
CA THR A 4 -14.89 -6.84 6.29
C THR A 4 -14.79 -6.64 7.80
N VAL A 5 -14.12 -7.54 8.51
CA VAL A 5 -13.88 -7.40 9.94
C VAL A 5 -13.02 -6.16 10.15
N ARG A 6 -13.60 -5.13 10.79
CA ARG A 6 -12.90 -3.89 11.14
C ARG A 6 -12.48 -3.96 12.60
N VAL A 7 -11.18 -3.80 12.85
CA VAL A 7 -10.62 -3.74 14.20
C VAL A 7 -10.19 -2.30 14.47
N ARG A 8 -10.72 -1.69 15.54
CA ARG A 8 -10.25 -0.39 16.02
C ARG A 8 -9.04 -0.60 16.92
N LYS A 9 -7.93 0.03 16.58
CA LYS A 9 -6.72 0.08 17.41
C LYS A 9 -6.35 1.53 17.66
N GLN A 10 -5.83 1.83 18.85
CA GLN A 10 -5.30 3.13 19.20
C GLN A 10 -3.77 3.09 19.09
N PHE A 11 -3.19 4.02 18.34
CA PHE A 11 -1.76 4.12 18.14
C PHE A 11 -1.29 5.54 18.45
N VAL A 12 -0.09 5.65 19.01
CA VAL A 12 0.64 6.92 19.08
C VAL A 12 1.51 6.99 17.83
N LEU A 13 1.17 7.91 16.94
CA LEU A 13 1.85 8.10 15.67
C LEU A 13 2.44 9.50 15.59
N ASP A 14 3.56 9.61 14.90
CA ASP A 14 4.19 10.89 14.63
C ASP A 14 3.31 11.73 13.69
N PRO A 15 2.85 12.93 14.11
CA PRO A 15 1.98 13.78 13.31
C PRO A 15 2.64 14.23 12.00
N GLY A 16 3.97 14.42 11.98
CA GLY A 16 4.71 14.80 10.78
C GLY A 16 4.61 13.72 9.72
N LYS A 17 4.74 12.44 10.12
CA LYS A 17 4.60 11.30 9.19
C LYS A 17 3.17 11.19 8.66
N ILE A 18 2.15 11.42 9.48
CA ILE A 18 0.75 11.40 9.04
C ILE A 18 0.52 12.48 7.98
N MET A 19 1.01 13.70 8.21
CA MET A 19 0.85 14.79 7.24
C MET A 19 1.52 14.48 5.90
N GLU A 20 2.75 13.95 5.92
CA GLU A 20 3.45 13.56 4.69
C GLU A 20 2.74 12.43 3.94
N VAL A 21 2.30 11.39 4.65
CA VAL A 21 1.53 10.30 4.05
C VAL A 21 0.22 10.80 3.44
N LYS A 22 -0.46 11.75 4.10
CA LYS A 22 -1.69 12.36 3.59
C LYS A 22 -1.45 13.16 2.31
N LYS A 23 -0.30 13.86 2.19
CA LYS A 23 0.10 14.53 0.95
C LYS A 23 0.39 13.53 -0.17
N ILE A 24 1.13 12.46 0.12
CA ILE A 24 1.49 11.40 -0.85
C ILE A 24 0.23 10.72 -1.39
N THR A 25 -0.69 10.35 -0.49
CA THR A 25 -1.91 9.61 -0.83
C THR A 25 -3.08 10.49 -1.25
N LYS A 26 -2.97 11.82 -1.08
CA LYS A 26 -4.05 12.82 -1.28
C LYS A 26 -5.33 12.48 -0.50
N ALA A 27 -5.18 11.81 0.63
CA ALA A 27 -6.30 11.37 1.47
C ALA A 27 -6.99 12.54 2.18
N LYS A 28 -8.31 12.42 2.39
CA LYS A 28 -9.11 13.48 3.04
C LYS A 28 -8.90 13.47 4.56
N ASN A 29 -8.75 12.30 5.15
CA ASN A 29 -8.57 12.11 6.58
C ASN A 29 -7.40 11.16 6.89
N ASP A 30 -6.98 11.16 8.15
CA ASP A 30 -5.76 10.48 8.56
C ASP A 30 -5.95 8.95 8.54
N THR A 31 -7.16 8.46 8.83
CA THR A 31 -7.50 7.04 8.73
C THR A 31 -7.36 6.53 7.29
N GLU A 32 -7.86 7.28 6.33
CA GLU A 32 -7.73 6.98 4.90
C GLU A 32 -6.25 7.01 4.48
N ALA A 33 -5.50 8.02 4.92
CA ALA A 33 -4.07 8.14 4.64
C ALA A 33 -3.28 6.90 5.14
N ILE A 34 -3.54 6.49 6.38
CA ILE A 34 -2.89 5.32 6.99
C ILE A 34 -3.30 4.02 6.30
N ASN A 35 -4.58 3.82 5.99
CA ASN A 35 -5.01 2.63 5.26
C ASN A 35 -4.37 2.54 3.87
N CYS A 36 -4.37 3.64 3.10
CA CYS A 36 -3.69 3.67 1.81
C CYS A 36 -2.19 3.40 1.94
N ALA A 37 -1.52 3.91 2.98
CA ALA A 37 -0.11 3.63 3.20
C ALA A 37 0.16 2.14 3.48
N LEU A 38 -0.70 1.49 4.26
CA LEU A 38 -0.61 0.05 4.50
C LEU A 38 -0.78 -0.75 3.20
N ASP A 39 -1.78 -0.40 2.40
CA ASP A 39 -2.04 -1.05 1.11
C ASP A 39 -0.85 -0.89 0.15
N LEU A 40 -0.28 0.32 0.08
CA LEU A 40 0.90 0.61 -0.74
C LEU A 40 2.13 -0.20 -0.31
N VAL A 41 2.35 -0.38 1.00
CA VAL A 41 3.46 -1.19 1.51
C VAL A 41 3.29 -2.66 1.15
N ILE A 42 2.08 -3.19 1.28
CA ILE A 42 1.75 -4.58 0.88
C ILE A 42 1.97 -4.76 -0.62
N ALA A 43 1.39 -3.89 -1.44
CA ALA A 43 1.54 -3.93 -2.90
C ALA A 43 3.02 -3.83 -3.33
N ASN A 44 3.79 -2.93 -2.71
CA ASN A 44 5.22 -2.80 -2.99
C ASN A 44 6.01 -4.08 -2.63
N SER A 45 5.63 -4.76 -1.55
CA SER A 45 6.23 -6.06 -1.18
C SER A 45 5.92 -7.14 -2.23
N GLU A 46 4.69 -7.19 -2.73
CA GLU A 46 4.29 -8.13 -3.80
C GLU A 46 5.02 -7.85 -5.12
N VAL A 47 5.10 -6.57 -5.52
CA VAL A 47 5.86 -6.12 -6.70
C VAL A 47 7.33 -6.50 -6.58
N LYS A 48 7.96 -6.30 -5.40
CA LYS A 48 9.35 -6.73 -5.16
C LYS A 48 9.53 -8.24 -5.28
N LYS A 49 8.61 -9.04 -4.74
CA LYS A 49 8.65 -10.52 -4.87
C LYS A 49 8.53 -10.95 -6.33
N ALA A 50 7.62 -10.33 -7.09
CA ALA A 50 7.45 -10.58 -8.51
C ALA A 50 8.68 -10.16 -9.33
N LEU A 51 9.30 -9.02 -9.02
CA LEU A 51 10.55 -8.59 -9.66
C LEU A 51 11.71 -9.56 -9.37
N ALA A 52 11.82 -10.01 -8.12
CA ALA A 52 12.84 -10.97 -7.70
C ALA A 52 12.68 -12.33 -8.42
N SER A 53 11.45 -12.81 -8.58
CA SER A 53 11.19 -14.08 -9.29
C SER A 53 11.52 -14.00 -10.79
N VAL A 54 11.42 -12.81 -11.38
CA VAL A 54 11.70 -12.57 -12.79
C VAL A 54 13.19 -12.26 -13.05
N LYS A 55 14.02 -12.04 -12.00
CA LYS A 55 15.48 -11.81 -12.09
C LYS A 55 15.89 -10.81 -13.20
N GLY A 56 15.11 -9.75 -13.39
CA GLY A 56 15.38 -8.73 -14.42
C GLY A 56 15.08 -9.13 -15.87
N LYS A 57 14.46 -10.29 -16.12
CA LYS A 57 14.10 -10.78 -17.47
C LYS A 57 12.73 -10.35 -17.98
N GLY A 58 12.03 -9.47 -17.27
CA GLY A 58 10.66 -9.03 -17.63
C GLY A 58 10.54 -7.51 -17.55
N ALA A 59 9.73 -6.95 -18.45
CA ALA A 59 9.47 -5.52 -18.50
C ALA A 59 8.64 -5.08 -17.29
N ILE A 60 8.71 -3.81 -16.90
CA ILE A 60 7.87 -3.23 -15.83
C ILE A 60 6.38 -3.54 -16.05
N ARG A 61 5.94 -3.55 -17.31
CA ARG A 61 4.57 -3.93 -17.69
C ARG A 61 4.19 -5.35 -17.25
N ASP A 62 5.12 -6.30 -17.28
CA ASP A 62 4.86 -7.70 -16.92
C ASP A 62 4.64 -7.92 -15.43
N VAL A 63 5.12 -6.98 -14.60
CA VAL A 63 4.97 -6.99 -13.14
C VAL A 63 3.66 -6.31 -12.75
N TYR A 64 3.39 -5.12 -13.30
CA TYR A 64 2.16 -4.39 -13.00
C TYR A 64 0.90 -5.03 -13.64
N ALA A 65 1.00 -5.65 -14.81
CA ALA A 65 -0.14 -6.35 -15.43
C ALA A 65 -0.53 -7.65 -14.72
N ARG A 66 0.41 -8.29 -14.00
CA ARG A 66 0.14 -9.50 -13.21
C ARG A 66 -0.51 -9.20 -11.85
N ALA A 67 -0.21 -8.05 -11.25
CA ALA A 67 -0.81 -7.61 -9.98
C ALA A 67 -2.24 -7.07 -10.11
N ALA A 68 -2.73 -6.85 -11.34
CA ALA A 68 -4.08 -6.35 -11.62
C ALA A 68 -5.12 -7.47 -11.92
N ARG A 69 -4.73 -8.75 -11.82
CA ARG A 69 -5.60 -9.93 -11.90
C ARG A 69 -5.74 -10.57 -10.54
#